data_AF-A0A349EBN9-F1
#
_entry.id   AF-A0A349EBN9-F1
#
_cell.length_a   1.000
_cell.length_b   1.000
_cell.length_c   1.000
_cell.angle_alpha   90.00
_cell.angle_beta   90.00
_cell.angle_gamma   90.00
#
_symmetry.space_group_name_H-M   'P 1'
#
loop_
_entity.id
_entity.type
_entity.pdbx_description
1 polymer ?
#
loop_
_entity_poly.entity_id
_entity_poly.type
_entity_poly.pdbx_seq_one_letter_code
_entity_poly.pdbx_strand_id
1 'polypeptide(L)'
;MSKKDFLVEIGTEELPPKALLKLSKSFLAGVVDGLKKESLNYTDVRAFATPRRLALLVSQLDEKQEDKQTDKFGPAVKAAFDAEGNPTPAASGFAKSCGVEVS
;
A
#
# COMPACT_ATOMS: atom_id res chain seq x y z
N MET A 1 4.89 16.79 6.23
CA MET A 1 4.74 15.41 6.73
C MET A 1 6.01 14.99 7.44
N SER A 2 5.91 14.19 8.49
CA SER A 2 7.09 13.64 9.18
C SER A 2 7.70 12.52 8.34
N LYS A 3 9.03 12.48 8.28
CA LYS A 3 9.82 11.47 7.55
C LYS A 3 10.79 10.82 8.51
N LYS A 4 11.00 9.51 8.39
CA LYS A 4 11.95 8.75 9.20
C LYS A 4 12.72 7.76 8.36
N ASP A 5 13.88 7.36 8.86
CA ASP A 5 14.61 6.26 8.25
C ASP A 5 13.96 4.93 8.67
N PHE A 6 13.80 4.03 7.71
CA PHE A 6 13.18 2.73 7.90
C PHE A 6 14.19 1.63 7.56
N LEU A 7 14.48 0.77 8.54
CA LEU A 7 15.32 -0.41 8.37
C LEU A 7 14.44 -1.66 8.40
N VAL A 8 14.52 -2.46 7.35
CA VAL A 8 13.90 -3.80 7.32
C VAL A 8 14.98 -4.84 7.14
N GLU A 9 14.88 -5.91 7.94
CA GLU A 9 15.84 -7.01 7.91
C GLU A 9 15.11 -8.35 7.87
N ILE A 10 15.66 -9.28 7.10
CA ILE A 10 15.25 -10.68 7.06
C ILE A 10 16.45 -11.49 7.53
N GLY A 11 16.31 -12.14 8.68
CA GLY A 11 17.24 -13.16 9.13
C GLY A 11 17.07 -14.42 8.28
N THR A 12 18.18 -14.98 7.81
CA THR A 12 18.18 -16.21 7.02
C THR A 12 19.12 -17.23 7.63
N GLU A 13 18.94 -18.50 7.26
CA GLU A 13 20.02 -19.48 7.39
C GLU A 13 21.12 -19.21 6.37
N GLU A 14 22.07 -20.12 6.20
CA GLU A 14 23.23 -19.93 5.31
C GLU A 14 22.81 -19.87 3.82
N LEU A 15 22.74 -18.67 3.26
CA LEU A 15 22.44 -18.45 1.85
C LEU A 15 23.66 -18.79 0.97
N PRO A 16 23.44 -19.40 -0.22
CA PRO A 16 24.52 -19.65 -1.17
C PRO A 16 25.19 -18.34 -1.63
N PRO A 17 26.53 -18.22 -1.61
CA PRO A 17 27.24 -16.99 -1.99
C PRO A 17 26.90 -16.49 -3.41
N LYS A 18 26.69 -17.43 -4.35
CA LYS A 18 26.32 -17.11 -5.73
C LYS A 18 24.90 -16.53 -5.86
N ALA A 19 24.00 -16.85 -4.93
CA ALA A 19 22.62 -16.38 -4.94
C ALA A 19 22.45 -15.05 -4.19
N LEU A 20 23.36 -14.72 -3.27
CA LEU A 20 23.23 -13.60 -2.33
C LEU A 20 22.97 -12.26 -3.04
N LEU A 21 23.75 -11.92 -4.07
CA LEU A 21 23.58 -10.68 -4.83
C LEU A 21 22.22 -10.63 -5.54
N LYS A 22 21.79 -11.76 -6.12
CA LYS A 22 20.49 -11.85 -6.81
C LYS A 22 19.35 -11.65 -5.82
N LEU A 23 19.40 -12.33 -4.68
CA LEU A 23 18.38 -12.23 -3.63
C LEU A 23 18.31 -10.82 -3.04
N SER A 24 19.46 -10.19 -2.77
CA SER A 24 19.53 -8.80 -2.31
C SER A 24 18.87 -7.83 -3.30
N LYS A 25 19.17 -7.97 -4.60
CA LYS A 25 18.54 -7.17 -5.65
C LYS A 25 17.03 -7.41 -5.76
N SER A 26 16.59 -8.66 -5.68
CA SER A 26 15.17 -9.01 -5.69
C SER A 26 14.43 -8.44 -4.49
N PHE A 27 15.05 -8.48 -3.30
CA PHE A 27 14.49 -7.88 -2.09
C PHE A 27 14.36 -6.36 -2.21
N LEU A 28 15.43 -5.68 -2.66
CA LEU A 28 15.38 -4.24 -2.94
C LEU A 28 14.27 -3.89 -3.93
N ALA A 29 14.19 -4.61 -5.05
CA ALA A 29 13.19 -4.33 -6.08
C ALA A 29 11.77 -4.51 -5.56
N GLY A 30 11.49 -5.58 -4.81
CA GLY A 30 10.16 -5.83 -4.24
C GLY A 30 9.74 -4.77 -3.23
N VAL A 31 10.65 -4.30 -2.37
CA VAL A 31 10.34 -3.24 -1.40
C VAL A 31 10.12 -1.90 -2.11
N VAL A 32 10.98 -1.53 -3.06
CA VAL A 32 10.84 -0.28 -3.84
C VAL A 32 9.52 -0.27 -4.63
N ASP A 33 9.16 -1.38 -5.26
CA ASP A 33 7.89 -1.50 -5.99
C ASP A 33 6.68 -1.36 -5.06
N GLY A 34 6.73 -1.98 -3.88
CA GLY A 34 5.70 -1.82 -2.85
C GLY A 34 5.55 -0.37 -2.38
N LEU A 35 6.66 0.30 -2.05
CA LEU A 35 6.65 1.71 -1.64
C LEU A 35 6.06 2.61 -2.73
N LYS A 36 6.43 2.36 -4.00
CA LYS A 36 5.92 3.10 -5.15
C LYS A 36 4.42 2.87 -5.37
N LYS A 37 3.97 1.62 -5.28
CA LYS A 37 2.55 1.25 -5.41
C LYS A 37 1.69 1.98 -4.39
N GLU A 38 2.21 2.09 -3.18
CA GLU A 38 1.58 2.78 -2.06
C GLU A 38 1.85 4.30 -2.07
N SER A 39 2.53 4.83 -3.09
CA SER A 39 2.82 6.27 -3.22
C SER A 39 3.54 6.87 -2.00
N LEU A 40 4.42 6.08 -1.36
CA LEU A 40 5.27 6.54 -0.27
C LEU A 40 6.59 7.05 -0.83
N ASN A 41 6.93 8.31 -0.53
CA ASN A 41 8.17 8.92 -0.98
C ASN A 41 9.32 8.66 -0.01
N TYR A 42 10.53 8.59 -0.56
CA TYR A 42 11.78 8.45 0.18
C TYR A 42 12.91 9.11 -0.62
N THR A 43 14.10 9.23 -0.01
CA THR A 43 15.25 9.89 -0.65
C THR A 43 16.28 8.92 -1.21
N ASP A 44 16.56 7.84 -0.50
CA ASP A 44 17.53 6.81 -0.91
C ASP A 44 17.14 5.44 -0.35
N VAL A 45 17.60 4.37 -1.01
CA VAL A 45 17.48 2.99 -0.52
C VAL A 45 18.83 2.30 -0.66
N ARG A 46 19.38 1.85 0.47
CA ARG A 46 20.63 1.10 0.52
C ARG A 46 20.38 -0.36 0.87
N ALA A 47 20.90 -1.27 0.05
CA ALA A 47 20.86 -2.70 0.33
C ALA A 47 22.11 -3.19 1.04
N PHE A 48 21.90 -4.13 1.97
CA PHE A 48 22.94 -4.89 2.65
C PHE A 48 22.63 -6.37 2.54
N ALA A 49 23.67 -7.19 2.42
CA ALA A 49 23.52 -8.64 2.34
C ALA A 49 24.72 -9.35 2.94
N THR A 50 24.45 -10.31 3.81
CA THR A 50 25.40 -11.32 4.30
C THR A 50 24.75 -12.69 4.16
N PRO A 51 25.51 -13.80 4.23
CA PRO A 51 24.92 -15.14 4.07
C PRO A 51 23.73 -15.42 4.98
N ARG A 52 23.64 -14.80 6.17
CA ARG A 52 22.55 -15.01 7.14
C ARG A 52 21.59 -13.83 7.27
N ARG A 53 21.67 -12.84 6.38
CA ARG A 53 20.87 -11.61 6.48
C ARG A 53 20.72 -10.87 5.17
N LEU A 54 19.49 -10.46 4.85
CA LEU A 54 19.20 -9.43 3.86
C LEU A 54 18.60 -8.22 4.57
N ALA A 55 19.06 -7.01 4.24
CA ALA A 55 18.54 -5.80 4.85
C ALA A 55 18.47 -4.64 3.86
N LEU A 56 17.53 -3.72 4.08
CA LEU A 56 17.40 -2.46 3.35
C LEU A 56 17.22 -1.31 4.33
N LEU A 57 17.97 -0.23 4.13
CA LEU A 57 17.76 1.05 4.78
C LEU A 57 17.13 2.02 3.78
N VAL A 58 15.90 2.46 4.06
CA VAL A 58 15.16 3.46 3.30
C VAL A 58 15.26 4.79 4.06
N SER A 59 15.87 5.79 3.44
CA SER A 59 16.13 7.08 4.09
C SER A 59 15.00 8.07 3.85
N GLN A 60 14.58 8.77 4.91
CA GLN A 60 13.54 9.80 4.85
C GLN A 60 12.23 9.31 4.22
N LEU A 61 11.78 8.12 4.61
CA LEU A 61 10.52 7.53 4.20
C LEU A 61 9.35 8.28 4.85
N ASP A 62 8.31 8.55 4.06
CA ASP A 62 7.05 9.09 4.58
C ASP A 62 6.43 8.14 5.62
N GLU A 63 6.07 8.66 6.79
CA GLU A 63 5.47 7.84 7.86
C GLU A 63 4.02 7.41 7.56
N LYS A 64 3.37 8.08 6.60
CA LYS A 64 1.99 7.81 6.18
C LYS A 64 1.86 8.15 4.70
N GLN A 65 1.01 7.39 4.01
CA GLN A 65 0.54 7.74 2.68
C GLN A 65 -0.25 9.05 2.71
N GLU A 66 -0.22 9.79 1.60
CA GLU A 66 -1.12 10.92 1.41
C GLU A 66 -2.58 10.47 1.40
N ASP A 67 -3.47 11.35 1.86
CA ASP A 67 -4.89 11.04 1.86
C ASP A 67 -5.38 10.93 0.40
N LYS A 68 -5.97 9.78 0.08
CA LYS A 68 -6.50 9.50 -1.25
C LYS A 68 -8.00 9.70 -1.27
N GLN A 69 -8.47 10.70 -2.02
CA GLN A 69 -9.89 10.83 -2.34
C GLN A 69 -10.25 9.81 -3.41
N THR A 70 -11.37 9.10 -3.23
CA THR A 70 -11.84 8.09 -4.16
C THR A 70 -13.30 8.36 -4.49
N ASP A 71 -13.57 8.74 -5.72
CA ASP A 71 -14.93 8.91 -6.20
C ASP A 71 -15.50 7.56 -6.64
N LYS A 72 -16.66 7.21 -6.11
CA LYS A 72 -17.42 6.02 -6.52
C LYS A 72 -18.76 6.47 -7.08
N PHE A 73 -19.03 6.10 -8.34
CA PHE A 73 -20.32 6.35 -8.95
C PHE A 73 -21.34 5.33 -8.45
N GLY A 74 -22.41 5.83 -7.83
CA GLY A 74 -23.53 5.03 -7.38
C GLY A 74 -24.55 4.75 -8.49
N PRO A 75 -25.64 4.04 -8.17
CA PRO A 75 -26.76 3.86 -9.08
C PRO A 75 -27.36 5.23 -9.47
N ALA A 76 -27.93 5.30 -10.67
CA ALA A 76 -28.65 6.50 -11.11
C ALA A 76 -29.74 6.88 -10.09
N VAL A 77 -30.01 8.18 -9.91
CA VAL A 77 -30.95 8.69 -8.89
C VAL A 77 -32.30 7.97 -8.95
N LYS A 78 -32.83 7.72 -10.15
CA LYS A 78 -34.10 7.00 -10.38
C LYS A 78 -34.10 5.54 -9.92
N ALA A 79 -32.93 4.92 -9.81
CA ALA A 79 -32.74 3.57 -9.30
C ALA A 79 -32.29 3.55 -7.84
N ALA A 80 -31.81 4.69 -7.32
CA ALA A 80 -31.37 4.85 -5.94
C ALA A 80 -32.54 5.14 -4.99
N PHE A 81 -33.56 5.88 -5.45
CA PHE A 81 -34.73 6.25 -4.65
C PHE A 81 -36.02 5.86 -5.36
N ASP A 82 -37.01 5.43 -4.57
CA ASP A 82 -38.36 5.20 -5.06
C ASP A 82 -39.16 6.52 -5.20
N ALA A 83 -40.42 6.41 -5.61
CA ALA A 83 -41.30 7.57 -5.81
C ALA A 83 -41.63 8.32 -4.50
N GLU A 84 -41.46 7.68 -3.34
CA GLU A 84 -41.69 8.25 -2.01
C GLU A 84 -40.40 8.84 -1.41
N GLY A 85 -39.28 8.72 -2.11
CA GLY A 85 -37.97 9.20 -1.67
C GLY A 85 -37.22 8.22 -0.77
N ASN A 86 -37.71 6.98 -0.60
CA ASN A 86 -37.02 5.99 0.20
C ASN A 86 -35.89 5.31 -0.60
N PRO A 87 -34.77 4.98 0.07
CA PRO A 87 -33.64 4.34 -0.60
C PRO A 87 -33.97 2.90 -1.00
N THR A 88 -33.66 2.56 -2.25
CA THR A 88 -33.84 1.20 -2.77
C THR A 88 -32.74 0.26 -2.24
N PRO A 89 -32.88 -1.07 -2.44
CA PRO A 89 -31.79 -2.01 -2.17
C PRO A 89 -30.49 -1.69 -2.93
N ALA A 90 -30.60 -1.05 -4.10
CA ALA A 90 -29.43 -0.65 -4.89
C ALA A 90 -28.66 0.51 -4.21
N ALA A 91 -29.37 1.53 -3.72
CA ALA A 91 -28.75 2.61 -2.94
C ALA A 91 -28.17 2.10 -1.63
N SER A 92 -28.92 1.27 -0.91
CA SER A 92 -28.50 0.69 0.37
C SER A 92 -27.27 -0.21 0.23
N GLY A 93 -27.25 -1.06 -0.82
CA GLY A 93 -26.09 -1.90 -1.13
C GLY A 93 -24.86 -1.09 -1.53
N PHE A 94 -25.05 -0.02 -2.30
CA PHE A 94 -23.96 0.88 -2.68
C PHE A 94 -23.37 1.62 -1.47
N ALA A 95 -24.21 2.21 -0.61
CA ALA A 95 -23.75 2.89 0.60
C ALA A 95 -22.97 1.94 1.52
N LYS A 96 -23.49 0.72 1.75
CA LYS A 96 -22.76 -0.32 2.49
C LYS A 96 -21.41 -0.67 1.85
N SER A 97 -21.33 -0.75 0.52
CA SER A 97 -20.05 -0.98 -0.19
C SER A 97 -19.05 0.17 -0.04
N CYS A 98 -19.54 1.35 0.38
CA CYS A 98 -18.74 2.52 0.71
C CYS A 98 -18.51 2.70 2.22
N GLY A 99 -19.02 1.79 3.06
CA GLY A 99 -18.88 1.85 4.51
C GLY A 99 -19.73 2.93 5.19
N VAL A 100 -20.78 3.41 4.52
CA VAL A 100 -21.68 4.47 5.01
C VAL A 100 -23.14 4.01 4.96
N GLU A 101 -24.02 4.69 5.70
CA GLU A 101 -25.46 4.48 5.63
C GLU A 101 -26.10 5.48 4.64
N VAL A 102 -27.26 5.12 4.08
CA VAL A 102 -28.00 6.04 3.22
C VAL A 102 -28.71 7.05 4.12
N SER A 103 -28.42 8.34 3.91
CA SER A 103 -28.99 9.48 4.65
C SER A 103 -30.14 10.11 3.89
#